data_AF-A0A6D2IWG0-F1
#
_entry.id   AF-A0A6D2IWG0-F1
#
_cell.length_a   1.000
_cell.length_b   1.000
_cell.length_c   1.000
_cell.angle_alpha   90.00
_cell.angle_beta   90.00
_cell.angle_gamma   90.00
#
_symmetry.space_group_name_H-M   'P 1'
#
loop_
_entity.id
_entity.type
_entity.pdbx_description
1 polymer ?
#
loop_
_entity_poly.entity_id
_entity_poly.type
_entity_poly.pdbx_seq_one_letter_code
_entity_poly.pdbx_strand_id
1 'polypeptide(L)'
;MRFWWDKGDRNRGIPWAAWKRLQFSKKNGGLGFKDLQKFNDALLAKQAWRLLKHPNTLFARLMKARYYKDTSILDGKHRANESYGWSSIVTGLTLL
;
A
#
# COMPACT_ATOMS: atom_id res chain seq x y z
N MET A 1 2.47 16.41 12.78
CA MET A 1 3.11 16.06 11.50
C MET A 1 4.19 15.03 11.81
N ARG A 2 4.16 13.85 11.16
CA ARG A 2 5.12 12.75 11.40
C ARG A 2 6.12 12.74 10.23
N PHE A 3 7.40 12.86 10.51
CA PHE A 3 8.46 12.86 9.49
C PHE A 3 9.11 11.48 9.40
N TRP A 4 9.62 11.09 8.23
CA TRP A 4 10.24 9.76 8.07
C TRP A 4 11.57 9.59 8.83
N TRP A 5 12.21 10.71 9.23
CA TRP A 5 13.42 10.74 10.07
C TRP A 5 13.14 10.97 11.56
N ASP A 6 11.88 10.99 11.97
CA ASP A 6 11.50 11.37 13.33
C ASP A 6 11.96 10.28 14.32
N LYS A 7 12.93 10.62 15.18
CA LYS A 7 13.58 9.68 16.13
C LYS A 7 12.86 9.61 17.48
N GLY A 8 11.54 9.72 17.48
CA GLY A 8 10.71 9.63 18.68
C GLY A 8 10.62 10.92 19.50
N ASP A 9 9.81 10.86 20.57
CA ASP A 9 9.10 11.99 21.18
C ASP A 9 10.00 13.09 21.79
N ARG A 10 11.28 12.80 22.03
CA ARG A 10 12.23 13.75 22.64
C ARG A 10 13.07 14.53 21.63
N ASN A 11 13.05 14.17 20.35
CA ASN A 11 13.87 14.80 19.33
C ASN A 11 13.12 14.92 18.01
N ARG A 12 12.08 15.78 18.01
CA ARG A 12 11.36 16.16 16.79
C ARG A 12 12.36 16.89 15.88
N GLY A 13 12.89 16.16 14.90
CA GLY A 13 13.82 16.73 13.92
C GLY A 13 13.20 17.98 13.27
N ILE A 14 14.03 18.98 13.00
CA ILE A 14 13.59 20.28 12.45
C ILE A 14 12.65 20.03 11.25
N PRO A 15 11.42 20.57 11.27
CA PRO A 15 10.46 20.37 10.20
C PRO A 15 10.82 21.27 9.02
N TRP A 16 11.89 20.93 8.28
CA TRP A 16 12.44 21.75 7.18
C TRP A 16 11.39 22.05 6.09
N ALA A 17 10.45 21.13 5.85
CA ALA A 17 9.27 21.38 5.04
C ALA A 17 8.17 20.35 5.34
N ALA A 18 6.91 20.79 5.41
CA ALA A 18 5.77 19.88 5.50
C ALA A 18 5.74 18.95 4.27
N TRP A 19 5.50 17.64 4.47
CA TRP A 19 5.43 16.64 3.40
C TRP A 19 4.50 17.06 2.24
N LYS A 20 3.38 17.72 2.57
CA LYS A 20 2.46 18.31 1.59
C LYS A 20 3.12 19.34 0.66
N ARG A 21 4.11 20.11 1.14
CA ARG A 21 4.86 21.08 0.31
C ARG A 21 5.86 20.37 -0.60
N LEU A 22 6.46 19.28 -0.13
CA LEU A 22 7.40 18.47 -0.90
C LEU A 22 6.74 17.76 -2.09
N GLN A 23 5.44 17.50 -2.00
CA GLN A 23 4.63 16.86 -3.05
C GLN A 23 4.35 17.74 -4.27
N PHE A 24 4.45 19.08 -4.14
CA PHE A 24 4.24 19.97 -5.27
C PHE A 24 5.37 19.83 -6.30
N SER A 25 5.06 20.12 -7.57
CA SER A 25 6.06 20.18 -8.62
C SER A 25 7.14 21.21 -8.31
N LYS A 26 8.34 21.04 -8.88
CA LYS A 26 9.43 22.04 -8.76
C LYS A 26 8.98 23.44 -9.23
N LYS A 27 8.09 23.50 -10.23
CA LYS A 27 7.50 24.75 -10.73
C LYS A 27 6.62 25.45 -9.69
N ASN A 28 6.02 24.71 -8.77
CA ASN A 28 5.12 25.22 -7.72
C ASN A 28 5.81 25.30 -6.35
N GLY A 29 7.14 25.35 -6.30
CA GLY A 29 7.90 25.48 -5.05
C GLY A 29 7.99 24.21 -4.19
N GLY A 30 7.66 23.04 -4.75
CA GLY A 30 7.88 21.74 -4.12
C GLY A 30 9.08 20.99 -4.70
N LEU A 31 9.26 19.74 -4.30
CA LEU A 31 10.39 18.90 -4.75
C LEU A 31 9.96 17.84 -5.78
N GLY A 32 8.67 17.77 -6.12
CA GLY A 32 8.11 16.83 -7.07
C GLY A 32 7.99 15.41 -6.55
N PHE A 33 8.04 15.21 -5.24
CA PHE A 33 7.85 13.88 -4.66
C PHE A 33 6.42 13.41 -4.87
N LYS A 34 6.23 12.17 -5.33
CA LYS A 34 4.89 11.59 -5.40
C LYS A 34 4.33 11.45 -3.99
N ASP A 35 3.01 11.58 -3.87
CA ASP A 35 2.32 11.23 -2.64
C ASP A 35 2.55 9.75 -2.34
N LEU A 36 3.44 9.48 -1.39
CA LEU A 36 3.90 8.12 -1.07
C LEU A 36 2.74 7.23 -0.63
N GLN A 37 1.73 7.80 0.04
CA GLN A 37 0.55 7.06 0.44
C GLN A 37 -0.22 6.61 -0.81
N LYS A 38 -0.57 7.55 -1.69
CA LYS A 38 -1.26 7.23 -2.96
C LYS A 38 -0.44 6.30 -3.85
N PHE A 39 0.89 6.43 -3.84
CA PHE A 39 1.77 5.55 -4.59
C PHE A 39 1.74 4.13 -4.05
N ASN A 40 1.79 3.96 -2.72
CA ASN A 40 1.64 2.66 -2.08
C ASN A 40 0.26 2.07 -2.37
N ASP A 41 -0.81 2.85 -2.24
CA ASP A 41 -2.18 2.41 -2.56
C ASP A 41 -2.28 1.88 -4.01
N ALA A 42 -1.70 2.61 -4.97
CA ALA A 42 -1.63 2.17 -6.36
C ALA A 42 -0.82 0.87 -6.54
N LEU A 43 0.27 0.67 -5.77
CA LEU A 43 1.04 -0.57 -5.78
C LEU A 43 0.25 -1.74 -5.19
N LEU A 44 -0.52 -1.52 -4.12
CA LEU A 44 -1.39 -2.54 -3.54
C LEU A 44 -2.49 -2.95 -4.53
N ALA A 45 -3.16 -1.98 -5.15
CA ALA A 45 -4.15 -2.23 -6.19
C ALA A 45 -3.56 -2.99 -7.38
N LYS A 46 -2.35 -2.62 -7.82
CA LYS A 46 -1.63 -3.34 -8.88
C LYS A 46 -1.34 -4.79 -8.51
N GLN A 47 -0.98 -5.06 -7.26
CA GLN A 47 -0.70 -6.41 -6.79
C GLN A 47 -1.98 -7.26 -6.71
N ALA A 48 -3.07 -6.68 -6.20
CA ALA A 48 -4.39 -7.31 -6.20
C ALA A 48 -4.87 -7.62 -7.63
N TRP A 49 -4.69 -6.68 -8.56
CA TRP A 49 -5.02 -6.86 -9.98
C TRP A 49 -4.22 -7.99 -10.62
N ARG A 50 -2.94 -8.12 -10.27
CA ARG A 50 -2.08 -9.19 -10.79
C ARG A 50 -2.58 -10.56 -10.36
N LEU A 51 -3.06 -10.71 -9.13
CA LEU A 51 -3.67 -11.95 -8.65
C LEU A 51 -4.97 -12.28 -9.41
N LEU A 52 -5.76 -11.26 -9.72
CA LEU A 52 -6.99 -11.42 -10.51
C LEU A 52 -6.69 -11.84 -11.96
N LYS A 53 -5.70 -11.21 -12.61
CA LYS A 53 -5.38 -11.46 -14.02
C LYS A 53 -4.49 -12.67 -14.27
N HIS A 54 -3.68 -13.08 -13.30
CA HIS A 54 -2.72 -14.18 -13.46
C HIS A 54 -2.89 -15.26 -12.37
N PRO A 55 -4.04 -15.98 -12.35
CA PRO A 55 -4.37 -16.95 -11.31
C PRO A 55 -3.46 -18.18 -11.30
N ASN A 56 -2.76 -18.46 -12.40
CA ASN A 56 -1.90 -19.64 -12.57
C ASN A 56 -0.49 -19.44 -12.01
N THR A 57 -0.13 -18.22 -11.59
CA THR A 57 1.18 -17.97 -10.97
C THR A 57 1.27 -18.72 -9.64
N LEU A 58 2.49 -19.16 -9.26
CA LEU A 58 2.71 -19.83 -7.97
C LEU A 58 2.18 -18.99 -6.80
N PHE A 59 2.44 -17.69 -6.83
CA PHE A 59 1.94 -16.73 -5.85
C PHE A 59 0.41 -16.73 -5.78
N ALA A 60 -0.29 -16.66 -6.92
CA ALA A 60 -1.74 -16.67 -6.93
C ALA A 60 -2.35 -17.99 -6.46
N ARG A 61 -1.75 -19.12 -6.83
CA ARG A 61 -2.18 -20.45 -6.36
C ARG A 61 -1.98 -20.60 -4.85
N LEU A 62 -0.86 -20.13 -4.32
CA LEU A 62 -0.58 -20.13 -2.88
C LEU A 62 -1.56 -19.25 -2.11
N MET A 63 -1.80 -18.03 -2.60
CA MET A 63 -2.76 -17.10 -1.98
C MET A 63 -4.18 -17.65 -2.03
N LYS A 64 -4.60 -18.22 -3.16
CA LYS A 64 -5.90 -18.89 -3.30
C LYS A 64 -6.04 -20.03 -2.29
N ALA A 65 -5.08 -20.96 -2.26
CA ALA A 65 -5.11 -22.10 -1.35
C ALA A 65 -5.20 -21.69 0.14
N ARG A 66 -4.56 -20.58 0.52
CA ARG A 66 -4.52 -20.10 1.91
C ARG A 66 -5.72 -19.24 2.30
N TYR A 67 -6.20 -18.37 1.41
CA TYR A 67 -7.11 -17.29 1.78
C TYR A 67 -8.48 -17.31 1.07
N TYR A 68 -8.59 -17.93 -0.10
CA TYR A 68 -9.84 -17.93 -0.89
C TYR A 68 -9.96 -19.22 -1.74
N LYS A 69 -9.83 -20.38 -1.09
CA LYS A 69 -9.70 -21.68 -1.78
C LYS A 69 -10.87 -21.99 -2.73
N ASP A 70 -12.08 -21.71 -2.26
CA ASP A 70 -13.34 -22.05 -2.92
C ASP A 70 -14.11 -20.82 -3.43
N THR A 71 -13.52 -19.63 -3.33
CA THR A 71 -14.15 -18.35 -3.69
C THR A 71 -13.31 -17.56 -4.70
N SER A 72 -13.85 -16.44 -5.16
CA SER A 72 -13.06 -15.47 -5.93
C SER A 72 -12.15 -14.68 -5.00
N ILE A 73 -11.06 -14.13 -5.55
CA ILE A 73 -10.25 -13.14 -4.84
C ILE A 73 -11.06 -11.89 -4.48
N LEU A 74 -12.09 -11.55 -5.27
CA LEU A 74 -12.99 -10.42 -5.03
C LEU A 74 -13.80 -10.60 -3.73
N ASP A 75 -14.00 -11.84 -3.30
CA ASP A 75 -14.67 -12.17 -2.03
C ASP A 75 -13.68 -12.16 -0.84
N GLY A 76 -12.43 -11.75 -1.08
CA GLY A 76 -11.38 -11.68 -0.08
C GLY A 76 -11.74 -10.71 1.04
N LYS A 77 -11.85 -11.21 2.27
CA LYS A 77 -12.16 -10.42 3.47
C LYS A 77 -11.03 -10.50 4.47
N HIS A 78 -11.00 -9.49 5.35
CA HIS A 78 -10.12 -9.50 6.50
C HIS A 78 -10.43 -10.67 7.45
N ARG A 79 -9.39 -11.28 8.01
CA ARG A 79 -9.47 -12.37 9.01
C ARG A 79 -8.66 -12.01 10.25
N ALA A 80 -9.10 -12.50 11.42
CA ALA A 80 -8.50 -12.17 12.71
C ALA A 80 -6.99 -12.49 12.85
N ASN A 81 -6.47 -13.46 12.06
CA ASN A 81 -5.06 -13.88 12.07
C ASN A 81 -4.46 -13.92 10.65
N GLU A 82 -4.73 -12.90 9.84
CA GLU A 82 -4.15 -12.82 8.50
C GLU A 82 -2.70 -12.32 8.52
N SER A 83 -1.93 -12.70 7.50
CA SER A 83 -0.61 -12.09 7.32
C SER A 83 -0.75 -10.65 6.86
N TYR A 84 0.21 -9.80 7.24
CA TYR A 84 0.32 -8.43 6.72
C TYR A 84 0.26 -8.37 5.19
N GLY A 85 0.84 -9.36 4.51
CA GLY A 85 0.75 -9.49 3.06
C GLY A 85 -0.69 -9.63 2.58
N TRP A 86 -1.49 -10.52 3.18
CA TRP A 86 -2.91 -10.67 2.81
C TRP A 86 -3.72 -9.41 3.13
N SER A 87 -3.52 -8.83 4.32
CA SER A 87 -4.16 -7.57 4.70
C SER A 87 -3.93 -6.47 3.66
N SER A 88 -2.68 -6.36 3.18
CA SER A 88 -2.30 -5.38 2.15
C SER A 88 -2.97 -5.67 0.79
N ILE A 89 -3.19 -6.94 0.46
CA ILE A 89 -3.87 -7.35 -0.78
C ILE A 89 -5.37 -7.04 -0.69
N VAL A 90 -5.99 -7.30 0.47
CA VAL A 90 -7.40 -6.95 0.72
C VAL A 90 -7.60 -5.43 0.62
N THR A 91 -6.70 -4.63 1.20
CA THR A 91 -6.70 -3.17 0.99
C THR A 91 -6.50 -2.81 -0.48
N GLY A 92 -5.65 -3.52 -1.21
CA GLY A 92 -5.51 -3.33 -2.66
C GLY A 92 -6.79 -3.63 -3.45
N LEU A 93 -7.58 -4.62 -3.00
CA LEU A 93 -8.85 -5.00 -3.64
C LEU A 93 -9.94 -3.94 -3.44
N THR A 94 -9.96 -3.22 -2.32
CA THR A 94 -10.92 -2.13 -2.10
C THR A 94 -10.64 -0.88 -2.94
N LEU A 95 -9.44 -0.81 -3.54
CA LEU A 95 -8.98 0.27 -4.41
C LEU A 95 -9.16 -0.04 -5.91
N LEU A 96 -9.62 -1.24 -6.26
CA LEU A 96 -9.92 -1.68 -7.63
C LEU A 96 -11.38 -1.41 -7.98
#